data_AF-A0A7S4G8Y9-F1
#
_entry.id   AF-A0A7S4G8Y9-F1
#
_cell.length_a   1.000
_cell.length_b   1.000
_cell.length_c   1.000
_cell.angle_alpha   90.00
_cell.angle_beta   90.00
_cell.angle_gamma   90.00
#
_symmetry.space_group_name_H-M   'P 1'
#
loop_
_entity.id
_entity.type
_entity.pdbx_description
1 polymer ?
#
loop_
_entity_poly.entity_id
_entity_poly.type
_entity_poly.pdbx_seq_one_letter_code
_entity_poly.pdbx_strand_id
1 'polypeptide(L)'
;HDERLFRHPVDKDRVDRSELMPGGVLCSDQKEGLTRLWRPVIPGMVIPLKMNQGGRDVIEVHVLKCFHSVPTCGYLLAERRKRVRPDLVLEDKKATEENVKAAKRRGEEVSIQVSVPVLAFLLDTTTEVLEYDVKQSDLIYSCPIIMIECSYLERDMESEARTRKHVVWTELQPYIVHSITEAQLEGRNPNTWILIHFSLRYKEREIIKFFENLRSLGRRLPPQDRPPNIVLWLDSGLKKLWYEGPIPSDHMALPSTRN
;
A
#
# COMPACT_ATOMS: atom_id res chain seq x y z
N HIS A 1 18.42 28.03 -2.39
CA HIS A 1 17.27 27.14 -2.68
C HIS A 1 16.04 28.02 -2.80
N ASP A 2 15.47 28.10 -4.01
CA ASP A 2 14.50 29.12 -4.39
C ASP A 2 13.07 28.66 -4.01
N GLU A 3 12.52 29.24 -2.95
CA GLU A 3 11.17 28.96 -2.42
C GLU A 3 10.03 29.50 -3.31
N ARG A 4 10.34 30.09 -4.48
CA ARG A 4 9.32 30.65 -5.38
C ARG A 4 8.66 29.64 -6.31
N LEU A 5 9.14 28.39 -6.37
CA LEU A 5 8.58 27.33 -7.23
C LEU A 5 7.35 26.62 -6.66
N PHE A 6 6.95 26.90 -5.41
CA PHE A 6 5.83 26.20 -4.73
C PHE A 6 4.60 27.07 -4.46
N ARG A 7 4.53 28.29 -5.01
CA ARG A 7 3.30 29.10 -4.93
C ARG A 7 2.50 28.94 -6.22
N HIS A 8 1.59 27.97 -6.25
CA HIS A 8 0.46 28.01 -7.19
C HIS A 8 -0.75 28.69 -6.53
N PRO A 9 -1.51 29.51 -7.27
CA PRO A 9 -2.72 30.14 -6.79
C PRO A 9 -3.86 29.14 -6.98
N VAL A 10 -4.00 28.19 -6.07
CA VAL A 10 -5.28 27.50 -5.93
C VAL A 10 -5.92 28.11 -4.71
N ASP A 11 -6.78 29.10 -4.98
CA ASP A 11 -7.68 29.64 -3.98
C ASP A 11 -8.42 28.46 -3.33
N LYS A 12 -8.39 28.41 -1.99
CA LYS A 12 -8.74 27.19 -1.24
C LYS A 12 -10.21 26.80 -1.32
N ASP A 13 -11.03 27.64 -1.91
CA ASP A 13 -12.46 27.45 -2.03
C ASP A 13 -12.88 27.60 -3.49
N ARG A 14 -13.54 26.57 -4.04
CA ARG A 14 -14.03 26.40 -5.43
C ARG A 14 -12.97 26.03 -6.49
N VAL A 15 -12.76 24.73 -6.65
CA VAL A 15 -12.49 24.18 -7.99
C VAL A 15 -13.82 24.15 -8.74
N ASP A 16 -14.03 25.08 -9.68
CA ASP A 16 -15.16 25.01 -10.59
C ASP A 16 -14.98 23.80 -11.52
N ARG A 17 -15.94 22.86 -11.47
CA ARG A 17 -15.91 21.65 -12.31
C ARG A 17 -16.02 21.97 -13.80
N SER A 18 -16.41 23.20 -14.15
CA SER A 18 -16.52 23.66 -15.54
C SER A 18 -15.17 23.84 -16.25
N GLU A 19 -14.04 23.90 -15.53
CA GLU A 19 -12.69 24.09 -16.09
C GLU A 19 -11.88 22.80 -16.26
N LEU A 20 -12.45 21.63 -15.95
CA LEU A 20 -11.75 20.35 -16.06
C LEU A 20 -11.60 19.91 -17.53
N MET A 21 -10.37 19.67 -17.96
CA MET A 21 -10.06 19.01 -19.22
C MET A 21 -10.61 17.56 -19.23
N PRO A 22 -10.79 16.93 -20.41
CA PRO A 22 -11.24 15.54 -20.51
C PRO A 22 -10.45 14.60 -19.60
N GLY A 23 -11.16 13.79 -18.81
CA GLY A 23 -10.55 12.89 -17.83
C GLY A 23 -10.27 13.50 -16.45
N GLY A 24 -10.73 14.74 -16.19
CA GLY A 24 -10.63 15.39 -14.88
C GLY A 24 -9.27 16.01 -14.60
N VAL A 25 -8.57 16.46 -15.64
CA VAL A 25 -7.26 17.13 -15.52
C VAL A 25 -7.48 18.63 -15.39
N LEU A 26 -6.84 19.27 -14.41
CA LEU A 26 -6.85 20.71 -14.21
C LEU A 26 -5.91 21.43 -15.18
N CYS A 27 -4.69 20.90 -15.35
CA CYS A 27 -3.69 21.50 -16.23
C CYS A 27 -2.67 20.44 -16.66
N SER A 28 -2.09 20.63 -17.84
CA SER A 28 -0.93 19.88 -18.30
C SER A 28 0.22 20.80 -18.67
N ASP A 29 1.43 20.44 -18.25
CA ASP A 29 2.66 21.10 -18.66
C ASP A 29 3.62 20.07 -19.26
N GLN A 30 4.35 20.47 -20.30
CA GLN A 30 5.39 19.66 -20.93
C GLN A 30 6.71 20.40 -20.84
N LYS A 31 7.62 19.86 -20.03
CA LYS A 31 8.97 20.39 -19.87
C LYS A 31 9.96 19.24 -19.89
N GLU A 32 11.01 19.35 -20.71
CA GLU A 32 12.13 18.39 -20.77
C GLU A 32 11.69 16.93 -21.02
N GLY A 33 10.66 16.72 -21.84
CA GLY A 33 10.13 15.38 -22.15
C GLY A 33 9.24 14.76 -21.06
N LEU A 34 9.03 15.46 -19.94
CA LEU A 34 8.08 15.07 -18.90
C LEU A 34 6.74 15.76 -19.15
N THR A 35 5.67 14.95 -19.28
CA THR A 35 4.30 15.46 -19.23
C THR A 35 3.82 15.42 -17.78
N ARG A 36 3.47 16.59 -17.24
CA ARG A 36 2.88 16.73 -15.91
C ARG A 36 1.38 16.90 -16.07
N LEU A 37 0.60 16.11 -15.35
CA LEU A 37 -0.86 16.21 -15.32
C LEU A 37 -1.28 16.49 -13.89
N TRP A 38 -1.98 17.59 -13.68
CA TRP A 38 -2.57 17.93 -12.39
C TRP A 38 -4.00 17.43 -12.36
N ARG A 39 -4.31 16.51 -11.44
CA ARG A 39 -5.65 15.94 -11.30
C ARG A 39 -6.05 15.98 -9.83
N PRO A 40 -7.16 16.65 -9.47
CA PRO A 40 -7.69 16.58 -8.13
C PRO A 40 -8.20 15.16 -7.91
N VAL A 41 -7.98 14.66 -6.71
CA VAL A 41 -8.34 13.29 -6.33
C VAL A 41 -9.15 13.30 -5.05
N ILE A 42 -10.05 12.32 -4.93
CA ILE A 42 -10.77 12.02 -3.71
C ILE A 42 -10.63 10.52 -3.40
N PRO A 43 -10.70 10.12 -2.12
CA PRO A 43 -10.69 8.71 -1.75
C PRO A 43 -11.75 7.90 -2.51
N GLY A 44 -11.39 6.68 -2.89
CA GLY A 44 -12.22 5.77 -3.69
C GLY A 44 -12.08 5.95 -5.21
N MET A 45 -11.40 7.00 -5.68
CA MET A 45 -11.10 7.13 -7.11
C MET A 45 -10.11 6.06 -7.58
N VAL A 46 -10.31 5.57 -8.81
CA VAL A 46 -9.35 4.72 -9.53
C VAL A 46 -8.92 5.44 -10.80
N ILE A 47 -7.62 5.64 -10.95
CA ILE A 47 -7.02 6.41 -12.05
C ILE A 47 -6.19 5.45 -12.92
N PRO A 48 -6.59 5.19 -14.17
CA PRO A 48 -5.77 4.41 -15.08
C PRO A 48 -4.62 5.26 -15.64
N LEU A 49 -3.40 4.76 -15.49
CA LEU A 49 -2.17 5.31 -16.07
C LEU A 49 -1.70 4.38 -17.20
N LYS A 50 -1.58 4.94 -18.41
CA LYS A 50 -1.02 4.25 -19.56
C LYS A 50 0.50 4.44 -19.54
N MET A 51 1.25 3.35 -19.43
CA MET A 51 2.71 3.41 -19.30
C MET A 51 3.43 3.60 -20.64
N ASN A 52 2.83 3.16 -21.75
CA ASN A 52 3.45 3.18 -23.08
C ASN A 52 2.54 3.88 -24.11
N GLN A 53 3.15 4.51 -25.13
CA GLN A 53 2.44 5.15 -26.25
C GLN A 53 1.56 4.16 -27.07
N GLY A 54 1.68 2.85 -26.83
CA GLY A 54 0.84 1.78 -27.40
C GLY A 54 -0.32 1.28 -26.51
N GLY A 55 -0.49 1.81 -25.29
CA GLY A 55 -1.70 1.63 -24.47
C GLY A 55 -2.04 0.23 -23.96
N ARG A 56 -1.13 -0.75 -24.02
CA ARG A 56 -1.40 -2.13 -23.59
C ARG A 56 -1.22 -2.36 -22.09
N ASP A 57 -0.24 -1.70 -21.47
CA ASP A 57 0.04 -1.83 -20.04
C ASP A 57 -0.61 -0.66 -19.30
N VAL A 58 -1.57 -1.00 -18.44
CA VAL A 58 -2.33 -0.05 -17.63
C VAL A 58 -2.04 -0.33 -16.16
N ILE A 59 -1.48 0.65 -15.47
CA ILE A 59 -1.43 0.70 -14.02
C ILE A 59 -2.69 1.41 -13.54
N GLU A 60 -3.39 0.85 -12.58
CA GLU A 60 -4.48 1.51 -11.87
C GLU A 60 -3.92 2.10 -10.57
N VAL A 61 -4.20 3.38 -10.34
CA VAL A 61 -3.89 4.07 -9.09
C VAL A 61 -5.18 4.24 -8.32
N HIS A 62 -5.32 3.50 -7.23
CA HIS A 62 -6.42 3.60 -6.28
C HIS A 62 -6.08 4.68 -5.26
N VAL A 63 -6.97 5.65 -5.09
CA VAL A 63 -6.81 6.74 -4.13
C VAL A 63 -7.44 6.31 -2.81
N LEU A 64 -6.64 6.24 -1.76
CA LEU A 64 -7.02 5.74 -0.45
C LEU A 64 -7.27 6.90 0.53
N LYS A 65 -8.21 6.71 1.45
CA LYS A 65 -8.43 7.66 2.54
C LYS A 65 -7.29 7.54 3.56
N CYS A 66 -6.61 8.65 3.86
CA CYS A 66 -5.68 8.77 4.99
C CYS A 66 -6.22 9.73 6.05
N PHE A 67 -5.64 9.63 7.26
CA PHE A 67 -6.08 10.33 8.47
C PHE A 67 -4.98 11.22 9.01
N HIS A 68 -4.95 12.46 8.54
CA HIS A 68 -3.94 13.43 8.93
C HIS A 68 -4.56 14.80 9.23
N SER A 69 -3.76 15.71 9.78
CA SER A 69 -4.18 17.08 10.16
C SER A 69 -4.66 17.93 8.97
N VAL A 70 -4.19 17.61 7.77
CA VAL A 70 -4.59 18.23 6.50
C VAL A 70 -5.18 17.16 5.56
N PRO A 71 -5.92 17.56 4.50
CA PRO A 71 -6.41 16.61 3.51
C PRO A 71 -5.26 15.81 2.88
N THR A 72 -5.21 14.51 3.20
CA THR A 72 -4.19 13.58 2.74
C THR A 72 -4.85 12.33 2.15
N CYS A 73 -4.24 11.77 1.10
CA CYS A 73 -4.62 10.49 0.51
C CYS A 73 -3.42 9.57 0.44
N GLY A 74 -3.67 8.28 0.57
CA GLY A 74 -2.72 7.23 0.20
C GLY A 74 -2.95 6.82 -1.25
N TYR A 75 -2.04 6.05 -1.81
CA TYR A 75 -2.15 5.54 -3.18
C TYR A 75 -1.82 4.06 -3.21
N LEU A 76 -2.62 3.29 -3.93
CA LEU A 76 -2.31 1.90 -4.22
C LEU A 76 -2.16 1.70 -5.72
N LEU A 77 -1.05 1.09 -6.11
CA LEU A 77 -0.74 0.74 -7.48
C LEU A 77 -1.18 -0.70 -7.73
N ALA A 78 -1.93 -0.92 -8.81
CA ALA A 78 -2.32 -2.23 -9.27
C ALA A 78 -2.07 -2.38 -10.76
N GLU A 79 -1.62 -3.56 -11.19
CA GLU A 79 -1.46 -3.89 -12.60
C GLU A 79 -2.75 -4.50 -13.15
N ARG A 80 -3.25 -3.96 -14.27
CA ARG A 80 -4.35 -4.60 -14.99
C ARG A 80 -3.82 -5.77 -15.81
N ARG A 81 -4.22 -7.00 -15.45
CA ARG A 81 -3.83 -8.24 -16.14
C ARG A 81 -5.04 -8.96 -16.72
N LYS A 82 -4.86 -9.64 -17.85
CA LYS A 82 -5.83 -10.63 -18.33
C LYS A 82 -5.61 -11.97 -17.66
N ARG A 83 -6.66 -12.57 -17.11
CA ARG A 83 -6.66 -13.94 -16.61
C ARG A 83 -7.77 -14.74 -17.26
N VAL A 84 -7.60 -16.06 -17.35
CA VAL A 84 -8.68 -16.97 -17.75
C VAL A 84 -9.82 -16.82 -16.75
N ARG A 85 -11.07 -16.89 -17.22
CA ARG A 85 -12.22 -16.82 -16.30
C ARG A 85 -12.16 -17.95 -15.28
N PRO A 86 -12.45 -17.71 -13.99
CA PRO A 86 -12.36 -18.73 -12.95
C PRO A 86 -13.22 -19.98 -13.22
N ASP A 87 -14.39 -19.83 -13.84
CA ASP A 87 -15.29 -20.94 -14.21
C ASP A 87 -14.70 -21.89 -15.26
N LEU A 88 -13.67 -21.44 -15.99
CA LEU A 88 -12.99 -22.26 -16.99
C LEU A 88 -11.74 -22.96 -16.42
N VAL A 89 -11.30 -22.60 -15.22
CA VAL A 89 -10.15 -23.18 -14.55
C VAL A 89 -10.57 -24.45 -13.80
N LEU A 90 -9.94 -25.56 -14.16
CA LEU A 90 -10.11 -26.88 -13.54
C LEU A 90 -8.82 -27.27 -12.80
N GLU A 91 -8.91 -28.24 -11.90
CA GLU A 91 -7.75 -28.73 -11.14
C GLU A 91 -6.62 -29.20 -12.07
N ASP A 92 -6.98 -29.89 -13.15
CA ASP A 92 -6.04 -30.32 -14.18
C ASP A 92 -5.83 -29.23 -15.25
N LYS A 93 -4.55 -28.96 -15.54
CA LYS A 93 -4.15 -27.93 -16.52
C LYS A 93 -4.61 -28.27 -17.93
N LYS A 94 -4.54 -29.55 -18.33
CA LYS A 94 -4.94 -29.97 -19.68
C LYS A 94 -6.45 -29.87 -19.84
N ALA A 95 -7.21 -30.25 -18.81
CA ALA A 95 -8.66 -30.06 -18.76
C ALA A 95 -9.04 -28.57 -18.84
N THR A 96 -8.31 -27.69 -18.15
CA THR A 96 -8.47 -26.23 -18.27
C THR A 96 -8.26 -25.76 -19.72
N GLU A 97 -7.20 -26.21 -20.38
CA GLU A 97 -6.92 -25.83 -21.77
C GLU A 97 -8.01 -26.31 -22.74
N GLU A 98 -8.53 -27.53 -22.54
CA GLU A 98 -9.63 -28.08 -23.33
C GLU A 98 -10.92 -27.32 -23.10
N ASN A 99 -11.25 -26.98 -21.85
CA ASN A 99 -12.43 -26.22 -21.49
C ASN A 99 -12.39 -24.80 -22.08
N VAL A 100 -11.23 -24.12 -21.98
CA VAL A 100 -11.00 -22.81 -22.62
C VAL A 100 -11.13 -22.89 -24.15
N LYS A 101 -10.60 -23.94 -24.79
CA LYS A 101 -10.76 -24.15 -26.23
C LYS A 101 -12.22 -24.36 -26.62
N ALA A 102 -12.97 -25.13 -25.83
CA ALA A 102 -14.40 -25.36 -26.06
C ALA A 102 -15.20 -24.05 -25.93
N ALA A 103 -14.93 -23.25 -24.90
CA ALA A 103 -15.55 -21.93 -24.72
C ALA A 103 -15.23 -20.98 -25.88
N LYS A 104 -13.97 -20.93 -26.36
CA LYS A 104 -13.61 -20.17 -27.55
C LYS A 104 -14.36 -20.62 -28.81
N ARG A 105 -14.53 -21.93 -29.01
CA ARG A 105 -15.31 -22.47 -30.16
C ARG A 105 -16.78 -22.08 -30.10
N ARG A 106 -17.33 -21.86 -28.90
CA ARG A 106 -18.68 -21.33 -28.69
C ARG A 106 -18.76 -19.80 -28.82
N GLY A 107 -17.64 -19.13 -29.10
CA GLY A 107 -17.58 -17.66 -29.23
C GLY A 107 -17.61 -16.92 -27.89
N GLU A 108 -17.37 -17.60 -26.78
CA GLU A 108 -17.37 -16.98 -25.46
C GLU A 108 -16.06 -16.21 -25.19
N GLU A 109 -16.17 -15.08 -24.47
CA GLU A 109 -15.00 -14.41 -23.90
C GLU A 109 -14.41 -15.29 -22.79
N VAL A 110 -13.17 -15.74 -22.98
CA VAL A 110 -12.51 -16.68 -22.04
C VAL A 110 -11.60 -16.00 -21.04
N SER A 111 -11.42 -14.69 -21.16
CA SER A 111 -10.57 -13.91 -20.29
C SER A 111 -11.33 -12.80 -19.57
N ILE A 112 -10.95 -12.56 -18.33
CA ILE A 112 -11.37 -11.39 -17.55
C ILE A 112 -10.17 -10.48 -17.34
N GLN A 113 -10.44 -9.18 -17.22
CA GLN A 113 -9.47 -8.23 -16.69
C GLN A 113 -9.53 -8.28 -15.17
N VAL A 114 -8.37 -8.43 -14.53
CA VAL A 114 -8.22 -8.37 -13.08
C VAL A 114 -7.21 -7.30 -12.72
N SER A 115 -7.46 -6.61 -11.61
CA SER A 115 -6.50 -5.69 -11.02
C SER A 115 -5.64 -6.48 -10.02
N VAL A 116 -4.33 -6.44 -10.19
CA VAL A 116 -3.37 -7.15 -9.35
C VAL A 116 -2.60 -6.12 -8.52
N PRO A 117 -2.91 -5.98 -7.22
CA PRO A 117 -2.25 -5.02 -6.35
C PRO A 117 -0.73 -5.25 -6.25
N VAL A 118 0.04 -4.17 -6.23
CA VAL A 118 1.50 -4.19 -6.26
C VAL A 118 2.08 -3.49 -5.03
N LEU A 119 1.63 -2.27 -4.75
CA LEU A 119 2.17 -1.44 -3.68
C LEU A 119 1.05 -0.56 -3.11
N ALA A 120 0.84 -0.61 -1.80
CA ALA A 120 0.12 0.40 -1.06
C ALA A 120 1.13 1.42 -0.51
N PHE A 121 0.96 2.69 -0.84
CA PHE A 121 1.75 3.81 -0.34
C PHE A 121 0.88 4.70 0.53
N LEU A 122 0.98 4.49 1.83
CA LEU A 122 0.25 5.19 2.87
C LEU A 122 1.17 6.30 3.36
N LEU A 123 0.90 7.53 2.92
CA LEU A 123 1.58 8.76 3.36
C LEU A 123 1.32 9.03 4.85
N ASP A 124 1.59 10.24 5.30
CA ASP A 124 1.25 10.69 6.66
C ASP A 124 -0.21 10.38 7.01
N THR A 125 -0.42 9.64 8.09
CA THR A 125 -1.70 9.08 8.50
C THR A 125 -1.64 8.56 9.94
N THR A 126 -2.78 8.12 10.49
CA THR A 126 -2.85 7.22 11.64
C THR A 126 -3.14 5.78 11.19
N THR A 127 -3.06 4.82 12.10
CA THR A 127 -3.41 3.40 11.86
C THR A 127 -4.88 3.20 11.48
N GLU A 128 -5.75 4.21 11.68
CA GLU A 128 -7.15 4.23 11.20
C GLU A 128 -7.25 3.91 9.69
N VAL A 129 -6.21 4.21 8.90
CA VAL A 129 -6.16 3.86 7.45
C VAL A 129 -6.34 2.37 7.17
N LEU A 130 -5.92 1.52 8.12
CA LEU A 130 -5.91 0.06 8.02
C LEU A 130 -7.26 -0.55 8.40
N GLU A 131 -8.16 0.21 9.03
CA GLU A 131 -9.45 -0.26 9.55
C GLU A 131 -10.64 0.55 9.02
N TYR A 132 -10.39 1.58 8.21
CA TYR A 132 -11.39 2.57 7.83
C TYR A 132 -12.68 2.00 7.21
N ASP A 133 -12.53 1.20 6.16
CA ASP A 133 -13.62 0.56 5.44
C ASP A 133 -13.13 -0.79 4.94
N VAL A 134 -13.99 -1.81 5.01
CA VAL A 134 -13.63 -3.19 4.67
C VAL A 134 -13.02 -3.30 3.27
N LYS A 135 -13.57 -2.60 2.27
CA LYS A 135 -13.04 -2.67 0.90
C LYS A 135 -11.65 -2.04 0.79
N GLN A 136 -11.41 -0.92 1.48
CA GLN A 136 -10.09 -0.30 1.51
C GLN A 136 -9.09 -1.18 2.24
N SER A 137 -9.45 -1.69 3.42
CA SER A 137 -8.60 -2.58 4.22
C SER A 137 -8.24 -3.84 3.45
N ASP A 138 -9.22 -4.53 2.86
CA ASP A 138 -8.99 -5.71 2.02
C ASP A 138 -8.03 -5.40 0.86
N LEU A 139 -8.22 -4.25 0.21
CA LEU A 139 -7.35 -3.83 -0.88
C LEU A 139 -5.92 -3.56 -0.40
N ILE A 140 -5.72 -2.89 0.74
CA ILE A 140 -4.40 -2.65 1.35
C ILE A 140 -3.73 -3.99 1.70
N TYR A 141 -4.43 -4.89 2.41
CA TYR A 141 -3.86 -6.17 2.84
C TYR A 141 -3.64 -7.15 1.68
N SER A 142 -4.32 -6.97 0.55
CA SER A 142 -4.04 -7.73 -0.68
C SER A 142 -2.75 -7.31 -1.39
N CYS A 143 -2.15 -6.15 -1.05
CA CYS A 143 -0.89 -5.71 -1.63
C CYS A 143 0.30 -6.49 -1.07
N PRO A 144 1.19 -7.05 -1.89
CA PRO A 144 2.39 -7.72 -1.39
C PRO A 144 3.34 -6.75 -0.66
N ILE A 145 3.28 -5.45 -0.95
CA ILE A 145 4.10 -4.42 -0.33
C ILE A 145 3.20 -3.31 0.22
N ILE A 146 3.35 -2.99 1.51
CA ILE A 146 2.66 -1.90 2.19
C ILE A 146 3.72 -0.95 2.73
N MET A 147 3.78 0.26 2.20
CA MET A 147 4.64 1.33 2.69
C MET A 147 3.82 2.29 3.54
N ILE A 148 4.23 2.51 4.79
CA ILE A 148 3.48 3.33 5.77
C ILE A 148 4.44 4.11 6.67
N GLU A 149 4.03 5.31 7.07
CA GLU A 149 4.77 6.06 8.07
C GLU A 149 4.88 5.35 9.43
N CYS A 150 5.97 5.59 10.14
CA CYS A 150 6.18 5.18 11.52
C CYS A 150 6.96 6.30 12.23
N SER A 151 6.27 7.43 12.46
CA SER A 151 6.90 8.63 12.97
C SER A 151 7.53 8.46 14.35
N TYR A 152 6.92 7.67 15.24
CA TYR A 152 7.37 7.48 16.62
C TYR A 152 7.58 6.01 16.99
N LEU A 153 8.54 5.73 17.88
CA LEU A 153 8.91 4.37 18.28
C LEU A 153 8.40 4.00 19.69
N GLU A 154 8.40 4.95 20.61
CA GLU A 154 8.13 4.72 22.03
C GLU A 154 6.67 5.01 22.43
N ARG A 155 6.20 4.34 23.49
CA ARG A 155 4.83 4.47 24.01
C ARG A 155 4.52 5.85 24.59
N ASP A 156 5.50 6.51 25.19
CA ASP A 156 5.34 7.87 25.73
C ASP A 156 5.05 8.91 24.64
N MET A 157 5.31 8.57 23.36
CA MET A 157 5.01 9.41 22.21
C MET A 157 3.57 9.31 21.70
N GLU A 158 2.76 8.35 22.20
CA GLU A 158 1.40 8.13 21.71
C GLU A 158 0.50 9.38 21.82
N SER A 159 0.66 10.17 22.88
CA SER A 159 -0.10 11.42 23.04
C SER A 159 0.23 12.42 21.92
N GLU A 160 1.52 12.66 21.67
CA GLU A 160 1.97 13.57 20.60
C GLU A 160 1.53 13.05 19.23
N ALA A 161 1.67 11.75 18.99
CA ALA A 161 1.28 11.11 17.73
C ALA A 161 -0.22 11.27 17.44
N ARG A 162 -1.08 11.06 18.44
CA ARG A 162 -2.53 11.26 18.30
C ARG A 162 -2.88 12.72 18.01
N THR A 163 -2.25 13.67 18.70
CA THR A 163 -2.46 15.10 18.46
C THR A 163 -2.01 15.50 17.05
N ARG A 164 -0.87 14.99 16.59
CA ARG A 164 -0.28 15.34 15.29
C ARG A 164 -0.76 14.45 14.14
N LYS A 165 -1.60 13.45 14.44
CA LYS A 165 -2.14 12.46 13.50
C LYS A 165 -1.05 11.72 12.71
N HIS A 166 -0.14 11.10 13.46
CA HIS A 166 0.95 10.26 12.97
C HIS A 166 0.92 8.88 13.62
N VAL A 167 1.68 7.93 13.07
CA VAL A 167 1.76 6.55 13.58
C VAL A 167 2.84 6.40 14.65
N VAL A 168 2.53 5.65 15.71
CA VAL A 168 3.50 5.08 16.65
C VAL A 168 3.67 3.59 16.39
N TRP A 169 4.90 3.09 16.51
CA TRP A 169 5.21 1.67 16.38
C TRP A 169 4.31 0.76 17.24
N THR A 170 4.02 1.14 18.49
CA THR A 170 3.18 0.34 19.40
C THR A 170 1.76 0.14 18.89
N GLU A 171 1.23 1.10 18.14
CA GLU A 171 -0.10 1.02 17.51
C GLU A 171 -0.05 0.29 16.16
N LEU A 172 1.06 0.39 15.42
CA LEU A 172 1.23 -0.24 14.11
C LEU A 172 1.58 -1.73 14.21
N GLN A 173 2.41 -2.11 15.19
CA GLN A 173 2.95 -3.46 15.34
C GLN A 173 1.87 -4.56 15.32
N PRO A 174 0.72 -4.43 16.01
CA PRO A 174 -0.33 -5.45 15.98
C PRO A 174 -0.83 -5.78 14.57
N TYR A 175 -1.00 -4.79 13.70
CA TYR A 175 -1.45 -4.99 12.32
C TYR A 175 -0.41 -5.73 11.48
N ILE A 176 0.85 -5.36 11.64
CA ILE A 176 1.97 -6.02 10.96
C ILE A 176 2.02 -7.49 11.38
N VAL A 177 2.03 -7.75 12.68
CA VAL A 177 2.09 -9.12 13.22
C VAL A 177 0.88 -9.94 12.76
N HIS A 178 -0.33 -9.40 12.88
CA HIS A 178 -1.55 -10.07 12.44
C HIS A 178 -1.49 -10.42 10.95
N SER A 179 -1.13 -9.47 10.08
CA SER A 179 -1.03 -9.72 8.63
C SER A 179 -0.01 -10.83 8.28
N ILE A 180 1.09 -10.90 9.03
CA ILE A 180 2.12 -11.94 8.83
C ILE A 180 1.60 -13.29 9.31
N THR A 181 0.98 -13.34 10.48
CA THR A 181 0.44 -14.57 11.07
C THR A 181 -0.67 -15.17 10.21
N GLU A 182 -1.64 -14.36 9.75
CA GLU A 182 -2.72 -14.85 8.89
C GLU A 182 -2.18 -15.40 7.57
N ALA A 183 -1.24 -14.70 6.93
CA ALA A 183 -0.62 -15.20 5.71
C ALA A 183 0.11 -16.54 5.93
N GLN A 184 0.79 -16.70 7.07
CA GLN A 184 1.46 -17.95 7.42
C GLN A 184 0.47 -19.10 7.66
N LEU A 185 -0.63 -18.85 8.38
CA LEU A 185 -1.70 -19.83 8.62
C LEU A 185 -2.34 -20.30 7.31
N GLU A 186 -2.52 -19.39 6.35
CA GLU A 186 -3.09 -19.70 5.04
C GLU A 186 -2.07 -20.25 4.02
N GLY A 187 -0.80 -20.39 4.40
CA GLY A 187 0.26 -20.85 3.49
C GLY A 187 0.58 -19.86 2.36
N ARG A 188 0.28 -18.58 2.55
CA ARG A 188 0.58 -17.49 1.62
C ARG A 188 1.87 -16.76 1.99
N ASN A 189 2.41 -16.00 1.05
CA ASN A 189 3.48 -15.05 1.35
C ASN A 189 2.91 -13.88 2.17
N PRO A 190 3.54 -13.51 3.29
CA PRO A 190 3.15 -12.34 4.07
C PRO A 190 3.49 -11.05 3.34
N ASN A 191 2.79 -9.97 3.68
CA ASN A 191 3.11 -8.63 3.19
C ASN A 191 4.53 -8.22 3.65
N THR A 192 5.22 -7.46 2.79
CA THR A 192 6.41 -6.70 3.19
C THR A 192 5.99 -5.29 3.58
N TRP A 193 6.21 -4.94 4.86
CA TRP A 193 5.92 -3.62 5.41
C TRP A 193 7.15 -2.72 5.31
N ILE A 194 7.08 -1.66 4.52
CA ILE A 194 8.14 -0.66 4.42
C ILE A 194 7.81 0.50 5.35
N LEU A 195 8.62 0.68 6.38
CA LEU A 195 8.46 1.76 7.34
C LEU A 195 9.28 2.97 6.90
N ILE A 196 8.60 4.12 6.83
CA ILE A 196 9.16 5.39 6.38
C ILE A 196 8.86 6.52 7.37
N HIS A 197 9.36 7.72 7.08
CA HIS A 197 8.97 8.97 7.76
C HIS A 197 9.19 8.94 9.28
N PHE A 198 10.34 8.39 9.71
CA PHE A 198 10.73 8.46 11.13
C PHE A 198 10.99 9.91 11.54
N SER A 199 10.56 10.28 12.75
CA SER A 199 10.82 11.62 13.29
C SER A 199 12.32 11.91 13.36
N LEU A 200 12.72 13.12 12.94
CA LEU A 200 14.11 13.60 12.99
C LEU A 200 14.73 13.60 14.41
N ARG A 201 13.92 13.40 15.45
CA ARG A 201 14.42 13.22 16.82
C ARG A 201 15.26 11.95 16.97
N TYR A 202 15.02 10.94 16.15
CA TYR A 202 15.73 9.67 16.22
C TYR A 202 16.94 9.72 15.29
N LYS A 203 18.11 9.37 15.82
CA LYS A 203 19.23 9.03 14.96
C LYS A 203 18.98 7.67 14.33
N GLU A 204 19.43 7.47 13.11
CA GLU A 204 19.24 6.20 12.40
C GLU A 204 19.72 4.97 13.21
N ARG A 205 20.87 5.09 13.88
CA ARG A 205 21.40 4.06 14.79
C ARG A 205 20.43 3.68 15.93
N GLU A 206 19.64 4.63 16.42
CA GLU A 206 18.66 4.42 17.49
C GLU A 206 17.44 3.67 16.94
N ILE A 207 16.98 4.03 15.73
CA ILE A 207 15.93 3.30 15.01
C ILE A 207 16.36 1.84 14.78
N ILE A 208 17.56 1.63 14.22
CA ILE A 208 18.08 0.29 13.97
C ILE A 208 18.17 -0.50 15.27
N LYS A 209 18.75 0.08 16.33
CA LYS A 209 18.90 -0.58 17.63
C LYS A 209 17.55 -0.94 18.25
N PHE A 210 16.54 -0.07 18.12
CA PHE A 210 15.18 -0.35 18.58
C PHE A 210 14.62 -1.62 17.92
N PHE A 211 14.67 -1.71 16.59
CA PHE A 211 14.16 -2.87 15.88
C PHE A 211 15.02 -4.13 16.04
N GLU A 212 16.34 -4.01 16.23
CA GLU A 212 17.21 -5.14 16.55
C GLU A 212 16.92 -5.71 17.94
N ASN A 213 16.60 -4.85 18.92
CA ASN A 213 16.17 -5.31 20.24
C ASN A 213 14.83 -6.06 20.17
N LEU A 214 13.90 -5.63 19.32
CA LEU A 214 12.64 -6.37 19.08
C LEU A 214 12.90 -7.76 18.48
N ARG A 215 13.88 -7.90 17.58
CA ARG A 215 14.27 -9.21 17.04
C ARG A 215 14.90 -10.14 18.06
N SER A 216 15.53 -9.60 19.11
CA SER A 216 16.09 -10.45 20.16
C SER A 216 15.03 -11.29 20.88
N LEU A 217 13.73 -10.98 20.68
CA LEU A 217 12.58 -11.73 21.16
C LEU A 217 12.11 -12.86 20.23
N GLY A 218 12.69 -13.03 19.03
CA GLY A 218 12.40 -14.14 18.11
C GLY A 218 13.60 -14.47 17.22
N ARG A 219 14.26 -15.61 17.46
CA ARG A 219 15.53 -16.00 16.81
C ARG A 219 15.38 -16.99 15.65
N ARG A 220 15.96 -16.62 14.49
CA ARG A 220 16.79 -17.39 13.53
C ARG A 220 17.05 -16.56 12.26
N LEU A 221 18.05 -16.97 11.48
CA LEU A 221 18.42 -16.38 10.19
C LEU A 221 17.41 -16.83 9.11
N PRO A 222 17.07 -15.97 8.14
CA PRO A 222 16.04 -16.29 7.14
C PRO A 222 16.45 -17.47 6.24
N PRO A 223 15.48 -18.27 5.77
CA PRO A 223 15.63 -19.05 4.54
C PRO A 223 16.06 -18.11 3.40
N GLN A 224 16.98 -18.55 2.53
CA GLN A 224 17.54 -17.71 1.45
C GLN A 224 16.46 -17.23 0.44
N ASP A 225 15.27 -17.84 0.45
CA ASP A 225 14.23 -17.65 -0.58
C ASP A 225 12.98 -16.88 -0.12
N ARG A 226 12.93 -16.32 1.10
CA ARG A 226 11.75 -15.56 1.57
C ARG A 226 11.97 -14.03 1.61
N PRO A 227 10.98 -13.22 1.16
CA PRO A 227 11.05 -11.77 1.30
C PRO A 227 11.05 -11.33 2.78
N PRO A 228 11.57 -10.13 3.10
CA PRO A 228 11.49 -9.58 4.45
C PRO A 228 10.05 -9.21 4.83
N ASN A 229 9.72 -9.34 6.11
CA ASN A 229 8.43 -8.91 6.64
C ASN A 229 8.38 -7.40 6.86
N ILE A 230 9.50 -6.81 7.25
CA ILE A 230 9.64 -5.37 7.51
C ILE A 230 10.90 -4.87 6.80
N VAL A 231 10.83 -3.69 6.19
CA VAL A 231 11.97 -2.97 5.65
C VAL A 231 11.96 -1.56 6.25
N LEU A 232 13.05 -1.18 6.90
CA LEU A 232 13.25 0.20 7.31
C LEU A 232 13.85 0.96 6.14
N TRP A 233 13.17 2.01 5.68
CA TRP A 233 13.71 2.93 4.69
C TRP A 233 14.43 4.06 5.42
N LEU A 234 15.76 4.03 5.39
CA LEU A 234 16.62 4.94 6.11
C LEU A 234 17.53 5.70 5.13
N ASP A 235 18.12 6.80 5.57
CA ASP A 235 19.00 7.61 4.73
C ASP A 235 20.28 6.84 4.34
N SER A 236 20.80 5.99 5.22
CA SER A 236 21.94 5.11 4.89
C SER A 236 21.57 3.94 3.97
N GLY A 237 20.28 3.72 3.70
CA GLY A 237 19.76 2.66 2.86
C GLY A 237 18.72 1.77 3.53
N LEU A 238 18.46 0.61 2.92
CA LEU A 238 17.40 -0.29 3.35
C LEU A 238 17.88 -1.30 4.39
N LYS A 239 17.20 -1.38 5.53
CA LYS A 239 17.43 -2.42 6.54
C LYS A 239 16.27 -3.43 6.53
N LYS A 240 16.58 -4.67 6.11
CA LYS A 240 15.59 -5.76 5.99
C LYS A 240 15.43 -6.51 7.31
N LEU A 241 14.19 -6.69 7.77
CA LEU A 241 13.82 -7.46 8.95
C LEU A 241 12.83 -8.59 8.63
N TRP A 242 12.97 -9.69 9.36
CA TRP A 242 12.08 -10.84 9.30
C TRP A 242 11.48 -11.07 10.68
N TYR A 243 10.19 -11.37 10.73
CA TYR A 243 9.44 -11.69 11.92
C TYR A 243 9.36 -13.22 12.08
N GLU A 244 9.67 -13.69 13.28
CA GLU A 244 9.69 -15.13 13.61
C GLU A 244 9.04 -15.40 14.97
N GLY A 245 8.03 -14.59 15.34
CA GLY A 245 7.24 -14.85 16.53
C GLY A 245 6.46 -16.16 16.43
N PRO A 246 6.07 -16.76 17.56
CA PRO A 246 5.16 -17.90 17.55
C PRO A 246 3.86 -17.48 16.85
N ILE A 247 3.29 -18.38 16.05
CA ILE A 247 1.88 -18.29 15.66
C ILE A 247 1.11 -18.38 16.99
N PRO A 248 0.41 -17.32 17.43
CA PRO A 248 -0.37 -17.39 18.65
C PRO A 248 -1.39 -18.53 18.48
N SER A 249 -1.38 -19.49 19.41
CA SER A 249 -2.33 -20.62 19.40
C SER A 249 -3.78 -20.19 19.64
N ASP A 250 -3.97 -18.97 20.14
CA ASP A 250 -5.26 -18.32 20.28
C ASP A 250 -5.32 -17.13 19.33
N HIS A 251 -6.31 -17.14 18.44
CA HIS A 251 -6.63 -16.04 17.52
C HIS A 251 -6.62 -14.70 18.29
N MET A 252 -5.55 -13.91 18.12
CA MET A 252 -5.60 -12.50 18.49
C MET A 252 -6.56 -11.84 17.52
N ALA A 253 -7.82 -11.72 17.94
CA ALA A 253 -8.72 -10.73 17.39
C ALA A 253 -7.97 -9.39 17.39
N LEU A 254 -8.03 -8.65 16.29
CA LEU A 254 -7.62 -7.25 16.25
C LEU A 254 -8.12 -6.56 17.54
N PRO A 255 -7.31 -5.72 18.20
CA PRO A 255 -7.73 -5.08 19.45
C PRO A 255 -9.11 -4.46 19.24
N SER A 256 -10.10 -4.98 19.99
CA SER A 256 -11.50 -4.65 19.77
C SER A 256 -11.69 -3.14 19.78
N THR A 257 -12.41 -2.65 18.78
CA THR A 257 -12.94 -1.30 18.67
C THR A 257 -13.39 -0.79 20.04
N ARG A 258 -12.65 0.16 20.61
CA ARG A 258 -13.18 0.95 21.72
C ARG A 258 -14.27 1.84 21.13
N ASN A 259 -15.51 1.54 21.50
CA ASN A 259 -16.66 2.45 21.39
C ASN A 259 -16.34 3.81 22.04
#